data_AF-A0A291QG95-F1
#
_entry.id   AF-A0A291QG95-F1
#
_cell.length_a   1.000
_cell.length_b   1.000
_cell.length_c   1.000
_cell.angle_alpha   90.00
_cell.angle_beta   90.00
_cell.angle_gamma   90.00
#
_symmetry.space_group_name_H-M   'P 1'
#
loop_
_entity.id
_entity.type
_entity.pdbx_description
1 polymer ?
#
loop_
_entity_poly.entity_id
_entity_poly.type
_entity_poly.pdbx_seq_one_letter_code
_entity_poly.pdbx_strand_id
1 'polypeptide(L)'
;MIQRGVIECLGCGESKPKSEYSPVNRGGAPRPYCKPCNSERVRLNHYNVTKEFINQLWTYQGERCAICGSAEVAQSRALHIDHDHSCCKGRRSCGSCVRGLVCSNCNAYGLAWYEALPLPLRTFSLLNDYIARPPAQRFREGTSTAGAEASFDGR
;
A
#
# COMPACT_ATOMS: atom_id res chain seq x y z
N MET A 1 15.31 -26.91 -27.81
CA MET A 1 16.54 -26.53 -27.08
C MET A 1 16.12 -25.76 -25.82
N ILE A 2 16.08 -26.45 -24.67
CA ILE A 2 15.73 -25.85 -23.38
C ILE A 2 16.91 -24.99 -22.96
N GLN A 3 16.84 -23.67 -23.19
CA GLN A 3 17.79 -22.75 -22.58
C GLN A 3 17.47 -22.66 -21.07
N ARG A 4 18.12 -23.56 -20.33
CA ARG A 4 18.75 -23.33 -19.02
C ARG A 4 17.97 -22.48 -18.01
N GLY A 5 16.94 -23.07 -17.40
CA GLY A 5 16.51 -22.67 -16.04
C GLY A 5 16.03 -21.23 -15.84
N VAL A 6 15.68 -20.52 -16.91
CA VAL A 6 15.05 -19.20 -16.87
C VAL A 6 13.53 -19.32 -17.05
N ILE A 7 12.80 -18.46 -16.36
CA ILE A 7 11.33 -18.43 -16.30
C ILE A 7 10.91 -16.97 -16.50
N GLU A 8 9.90 -16.75 -17.33
CA GLU A 8 9.29 -15.44 -17.51
C GLU A 8 8.32 -15.12 -16.35
N CYS A 9 8.47 -13.95 -15.75
CA CYS A 9 7.60 -13.52 -14.65
C CYS A 9 6.28 -12.97 -15.19
N LEU A 10 5.15 -13.53 -14.78
CA LEU A 10 3.82 -13.02 -15.16
C LEU A 10 3.47 -11.64 -14.57
N GLY A 11 4.30 -11.12 -13.65
CA GLY A 11 4.09 -9.80 -13.04
C GLY A 11 4.83 -8.67 -13.76
N CYS A 12 6.09 -8.91 -14.16
CA CYS A 12 6.94 -7.88 -14.77
C CYS A 12 7.37 -8.20 -16.21
N GLY A 13 7.01 -9.36 -16.77
CA GLY A 13 7.38 -9.80 -18.12
C GLY A 13 8.86 -10.18 -18.30
N GLU A 14 9.70 -10.00 -17.28
CA GLU A 14 11.13 -10.29 -17.38
C GLU A 14 11.42 -11.80 -17.25
N SER A 15 12.32 -12.30 -18.09
CA SER A 15 12.91 -13.64 -17.97
C SER A 15 14.03 -13.66 -16.94
N LYS A 16 13.89 -14.46 -15.88
CA LYS A 16 14.82 -14.53 -14.73
C LYS A 16 15.17 -15.98 -14.40
N PRO A 17 16.33 -16.27 -13.76
CA PRO A 17 16.64 -17.63 -13.35
C PRO A 17 15.66 -18.15 -12.30
N LYS A 18 15.45 -19.48 -12.26
CA LYS A 18 14.56 -20.17 -11.30
C LYS A 18 14.81 -19.81 -9.84
N SER A 19 16.04 -19.43 -9.49
CA SER A 19 16.41 -18.96 -8.14
C SER A 19 15.67 -17.69 -7.70
N GLU A 20 15.19 -16.88 -8.65
CA GLU A 20 14.42 -15.66 -8.40
C GLU A 20 12.94 -15.93 -8.11
N TYR A 21 12.53 -17.20 -8.04
CA TYR A 21 11.15 -17.60 -7.81
C TYR A 21 11.06 -18.47 -6.57
N SER A 22 10.11 -18.16 -5.69
CA SER A 22 9.77 -19.06 -4.57
C SER A 22 8.97 -20.25 -5.08
N PRO A 23 9.17 -21.47 -4.55
CA PRO A 23 8.35 -22.60 -4.91
C PRO A 23 6.93 -22.48 -4.32
N VAL A 24 5.95 -23.17 -4.91
CA VAL A 24 4.56 -23.17 -4.41
C VAL A 24 4.49 -23.80 -3.01
N ASN A 25 5.16 -24.93 -2.83
CA ASN A 25 5.33 -25.68 -1.58
C ASN A 25 6.75 -26.27 -1.54
N ARG A 26 7.10 -26.97 -0.45
CA ARG A 26 8.44 -27.57 -0.31
C ARG A 26 8.68 -28.58 -1.43
N GLY A 27 9.66 -28.30 -2.31
CA GLY A 27 9.98 -29.16 -3.47
C GLY A 27 9.07 -28.96 -4.69
N GLY A 28 8.08 -28.07 -4.63
CA GLY A 28 7.16 -27.83 -5.74
C GLY A 28 7.73 -27.00 -6.88
N ALA A 29 6.91 -26.84 -7.92
CA ALA A 29 7.20 -25.95 -9.04
C ALA A 29 7.40 -24.49 -8.56
N PRO A 30 8.22 -23.70 -9.26
CA PRO A 30 8.32 -22.26 -9.07
C PRO A 30 6.96 -21.58 -9.20
N ARG A 31 6.72 -20.56 -8.38
CA ARG A 31 5.58 -19.65 -8.60
C ARG A 31 5.76 -18.90 -9.93
N PRO A 32 4.66 -18.46 -10.57
CA PRO A 32 4.74 -17.75 -11.84
C PRO A 32 5.20 -16.28 -11.71
N TYR A 33 5.42 -15.80 -10.48
CA TYR A 33 5.87 -14.44 -10.19
C TYR A 33 7.23 -14.49 -9.50
N CYS A 34 8.16 -13.65 -9.94
CA CYS A 34 9.45 -13.49 -9.27
C CYS A 34 9.24 -13.02 -7.83
N LYS A 35 10.23 -13.22 -6.95
CA LYS A 35 10.13 -12.89 -5.51
C LYS A 35 9.63 -11.46 -5.26
N PRO A 36 10.14 -10.40 -5.93
CA PRO A 36 9.61 -9.04 -5.78
C PRO A 36 8.13 -8.91 -6.18
N CYS A 37 7.75 -9.39 -7.37
CA CYS A 37 6.37 -9.31 -7.85
C CYS A 37 5.41 -10.11 -6.96
N ASN A 38 5.82 -11.29 -6.49
CA ASN A 38 5.01 -12.08 -5.58
C ASN A 38 4.86 -11.39 -4.21
N SER A 39 5.94 -10.78 -3.70
CA SER A 39 5.91 -10.02 -2.44
C SER A 39 4.96 -8.83 -2.53
N GLU A 40 5.06 -8.04 -3.60
CA GLU A 40 4.15 -6.91 -3.88
C GLU A 40 2.70 -7.40 -4.00
N ARG A 41 2.44 -8.43 -4.80
CA ARG A 41 1.10 -9.02 -4.96
C ARG A 41 0.50 -9.48 -3.64
N VAL A 42 1.28 -10.21 -2.82
CA VAL A 42 0.82 -10.67 -1.49
C VAL A 42 0.53 -9.48 -0.58
N ARG A 43 1.40 -8.46 -0.58
CA ARG A 43 1.19 -7.23 0.18
C ARG A 43 -0.09 -6.52 -0.25
N LEU A 44 -0.29 -6.25 -1.54
CA LEU A 44 -1.49 -5.57 -2.05
C LEU A 44 -2.77 -6.35 -1.75
N ASN A 45 -2.76 -7.67 -1.94
CA ASN A 45 -3.90 -8.54 -1.61
C ASN A 45 -4.26 -8.53 -0.12
N HIS A 46 -3.29 -8.33 0.78
CA HIS A 46 -3.55 -8.21 2.21
C HIS A 46 -4.41 -6.98 2.55
N TYR A 47 -4.27 -5.91 1.77
CA TYR A 47 -4.98 -4.65 1.93
C TYR A 47 -6.10 -4.44 0.91
N ASN A 48 -6.44 -5.46 0.11
CA ASN A 48 -7.48 -5.39 -0.92
C ASN A 48 -7.42 -4.11 -1.80
N VAL A 49 -6.21 -3.80 -2.28
CA VAL A 49 -5.93 -2.61 -3.10
C VAL A 49 -5.14 -3.01 -4.34
N THR A 50 -5.21 -2.18 -5.38
CA THR A 50 -4.43 -2.36 -6.61
C THR A 50 -3.11 -1.59 -6.53
N LYS A 51 -2.17 -1.93 -7.43
CA LYS A 51 -0.90 -1.22 -7.56
C LYS A 51 -1.14 0.23 -8.03
N GLU A 52 -2.09 0.39 -8.93
CA GLU A 52 -2.50 1.68 -9.51
C GLU A 52 -3.01 2.61 -8.42
N PHE A 53 -3.90 2.12 -7.54
CA PHE A 53 -4.40 2.90 -6.40
C PHE A 53 -3.26 3.35 -5.48
N ILE A 54 -2.32 2.46 -5.17
CA ILE A 54 -1.19 2.78 -4.29
C ILE A 54 -0.27 3.82 -4.93
N ASN A 55 0.02 3.72 -6.24
CA ASN A 55 0.84 4.69 -6.94
C ASN A 55 0.17 6.06 -7.03
N GLN A 56 -1.14 6.10 -7.27
CA GLN A 56 -1.90 7.35 -7.28
C GLN A 56 -1.95 7.99 -5.89
N LEU A 57 -2.19 7.19 -4.84
CA LEU A 57 -2.15 7.66 -3.46
C LEU A 57 -0.76 8.17 -3.08
N TRP A 58 0.30 7.51 -3.56
CA TRP A 58 1.67 7.95 -3.35
C TRP A 58 1.94 9.33 -3.96
N THR A 59 1.54 9.50 -5.21
CA THR A 59 1.63 10.77 -5.93
C THR A 59 0.82 11.85 -5.23
N TYR A 60 -0.41 11.54 -4.81
CA TYR A 60 -1.29 12.45 -4.07
C TYR A 60 -0.68 12.90 -2.73
N GLN A 61 0.10 12.04 -2.07
CA GLN A 61 0.84 12.40 -0.86
C GLN A 61 2.12 13.22 -1.11
N GLY A 62 2.39 13.61 -2.37
CA GLY A 62 3.60 14.33 -2.75
C GLY A 62 4.86 13.49 -2.57
N GLU A 63 4.73 12.18 -2.74
CA GLU A 63 5.82 11.21 -2.60
C GLU A 63 6.54 11.29 -1.24
N ARG A 64 5.74 11.44 -0.18
CA ARG A 64 6.21 11.53 1.20
C ARG A 64 5.36 10.71 2.16
N CYS A 65 5.94 10.35 3.31
CA CYS A 65 5.19 9.80 4.42
C CYS A 65 4.02 10.72 4.78
N ALA A 66 2.80 10.19 4.84
CA ALA A 66 1.59 10.96 5.11
C ALA A 66 1.56 11.68 6.47
N ILE A 67 2.45 11.29 7.39
CA ILE A 67 2.52 11.84 8.74
C ILE A 67 3.70 12.79 8.87
N CYS A 68 4.94 12.28 8.75
CA CYS A 68 6.12 13.10 9.00
C CYS A 68 6.64 13.87 7.78
N GLY A 69 6.09 13.66 6.59
CA GLY A 69 6.52 14.36 5.37
C GLY A 69 7.92 13.98 4.84
N SER A 70 8.59 12.99 5.45
CA SER A 70 9.93 12.55 5.00
C SER A 70 9.84 11.79 3.67
N ALA A 71 10.71 12.17 2.73
CA ALA A 71 10.89 11.52 1.43
C ALA A 71 11.99 10.45 1.45
N GLU A 72 13.05 10.63 2.25
CA GLU A 72 14.22 9.72 2.29
C GLU A 72 13.85 8.30 2.76
N VAL A 73 12.86 8.19 3.66
CA VAL A 73 12.42 6.89 4.15
C VAL A 73 11.63 6.11 3.09
N ALA A 74 11.01 6.79 2.13
CA ALA A 74 10.29 6.15 1.03
C ALA A 74 11.21 5.63 -0.07
N GLN A 75 12.40 6.23 -0.24
CA GLN A 75 13.37 5.82 -1.26
C GLN A 75 14.20 4.59 -0.82
N SER A 76 14.38 4.39 0.49
CA SER A 76 15.20 3.29 1.03
C SER A 76 14.41 2.05 1.43
N ARG A 77 13.10 2.17 1.70
CA ARG A 77 12.22 1.06 2.09
C ARG A 77 10.81 1.25 1.54
N ALA A 78 10.14 0.14 1.26
CA ALA A 78 8.71 0.16 0.94
C ALA A 78 7.92 0.76 2.12
N LEU A 79 7.07 1.73 1.85
CA LEU A 79 6.18 2.33 2.84
C LEU A 79 5.20 1.31 3.41
N HIS A 80 4.67 1.57 4.59
CA HIS A 80 3.57 0.81 5.14
C HIS A 80 2.25 1.34 4.59
N ILE A 81 1.34 0.42 4.26
CA ILE A 81 -0.05 0.74 3.94
C ILE A 81 -0.77 0.75 5.29
N ASP A 82 -1.01 1.93 5.83
CA ASP A 82 -1.72 2.07 7.09
C ASP A 82 -3.23 2.01 6.86
N HIS A 83 -3.95 1.39 7.79
CA HIS A 83 -5.39 1.20 7.72
C HIS A 83 -6.05 1.29 9.10
N ASP A 84 -7.34 1.54 9.11
CA ASP A 84 -8.12 1.54 10.34
C ASP A 84 -8.41 0.11 10.82
N HIS A 85 -7.79 -0.26 11.95
CA HIS A 85 -7.97 -1.58 12.59
C HIS A 85 -9.34 -1.77 13.25
N SER A 86 -10.13 -0.70 13.44
CA SER A 86 -11.50 -0.81 13.95
C SER A 86 -12.50 -1.26 12.87
N CYS A 87 -12.16 -1.06 11.59
CA CYS A 87 -13.05 -1.37 10.47
C CYS A 87 -13.16 -2.87 10.17
N CYS A 88 -12.04 -3.60 10.18
CA CYS A 88 -11.98 -4.99 9.76
C CYS A 88 -11.55 -5.91 10.89
N LYS A 89 -12.23 -7.06 11.03
CA LYS A 89 -11.79 -8.10 11.97
C LYS A 89 -10.56 -8.83 11.41
N GLY A 90 -9.54 -9.02 12.24
CA GLY A 90 -8.31 -9.73 11.88
C GLY A 90 -7.27 -8.84 11.24
N ARG A 91 -6.35 -9.42 10.45
CA ARG A 91 -5.19 -8.70 9.90
C ARG A 91 -5.42 -8.07 8.53
N ARG A 92 -6.42 -8.55 7.78
CA ARG A 92 -6.69 -8.07 6.41
C ARG A 92 -7.53 -6.81 6.42
N SER A 93 -7.42 -6.03 5.35
CA SER A 93 -8.22 -4.84 5.12
C SER A 93 -9.27 -5.08 4.03
N CYS A 94 -10.38 -4.35 4.08
CA CYS A 94 -11.39 -4.31 3.02
C CYS A 94 -11.01 -3.38 1.85
N GLY A 95 -9.89 -2.66 1.96
CA GLY A 95 -9.44 -1.66 0.99
C GLY A 95 -9.98 -0.26 1.27
N SER A 96 -11.26 -0.13 1.64
CA SER A 96 -11.84 1.18 1.98
C SER A 96 -11.26 1.78 3.27
N CYS A 97 -10.85 0.94 4.22
CA CYS A 97 -10.22 1.38 5.48
C CYS A 97 -8.73 1.77 5.37
N VAL A 98 -8.12 1.68 4.18
CA VAL A 98 -6.77 2.22 3.95
C VAL A 98 -6.78 3.73 4.18
N ARG A 99 -5.84 4.20 5.01
CA ARG A 99 -5.69 5.61 5.38
C ARG A 99 -4.60 6.30 4.57
N GLY A 100 -3.43 5.69 4.44
CA GLY A 100 -2.30 6.34 3.77
C GLY A 100 -1.06 5.47 3.69
N LEU A 101 -0.05 6.00 2.99
CA LEU A 101 1.30 5.44 2.95
C LEU A 101 2.17 6.15 3.99
N VAL A 102 2.70 5.41 4.95
CA VAL A 102 3.48 5.94 6.07
C VAL A 102 4.81 5.22 6.20
N CYS A 103 5.81 5.87 6.77
CA CYS A 103 7.10 5.24 7.04
C CYS A 103 7.01 4.24 8.20
N SER A 104 7.98 3.34 8.33
CA SER A 104 8.02 2.33 9.41
C SER A 104 7.97 2.95 10.79
N ASN A 105 8.64 4.09 11.00
CA ASN A 105 8.69 4.75 12.30
C ASN A 105 7.34 5.36 12.68
N CYS A 106 6.71 6.10 11.75
CA CYS A 106 5.38 6.65 11.98
C CYS A 106 4.33 5.56 12.17
N ASN A 107 4.45 4.43 11.44
CA ASN A 107 3.53 3.31 11.60
C ASN A 107 3.68 2.62 12.97
N ALA A 108 4.89 2.16 13.30
CA ALA A 108 5.12 1.28 14.44
C ALA A 108 5.27 2.02 15.77
N TYR A 109 5.90 3.20 15.77
CA TYR A 109 6.20 3.95 17.00
C TYR A 109 5.35 5.20 17.16
N GLY A 110 4.74 5.69 16.07
CA GLY A 110 3.79 6.81 16.10
C GLY A 110 2.35 6.33 16.26
N LEU A 111 1.71 5.97 15.15
CA LEU A 111 0.30 5.62 15.07
C LEU A 111 -0.08 4.45 15.99
N ALA A 112 0.64 3.34 15.94
CA ALA A 112 0.26 2.16 16.71
C ALA A 112 0.22 2.42 18.22
N TRP A 113 1.20 3.15 18.76
CA TRP A 113 1.20 3.58 20.15
C TRP A 113 0.09 4.60 20.42
N TYR A 114 -0.05 5.60 19.56
CA TYR A 114 -0.99 6.70 19.74
C TYR A 114 -2.45 6.24 19.71
N GLU A 115 -2.81 5.32 18.82
CA GLU A 115 -4.13 4.70 18.76
C GLU A 115 -4.42 3.74 19.92
N ALA A 116 -3.40 3.29 20.65
CA ALA A 116 -3.59 2.51 21.88
C ALA A 116 -3.91 3.41 23.10
N LEU A 117 -3.69 4.72 23.00
CA LEU A 117 -4.01 5.65 24.08
C LEU A 117 -5.53 5.88 24.21
N PRO A 118 -6.04 6.08 25.43
CA PRO A 118 -7.37 6.65 25.65
C PRO A 118 -7.53 8.00 24.93
N LEU A 119 -8.73 8.28 24.42
CA LEU A 119 -9.03 9.51 23.66
C LEU A 119 -8.54 10.81 24.34
N PRO A 120 -8.68 11.00 25.68
CA PRO A 120 -8.19 12.23 26.33
C PRO A 120 -6.68 12.46 26.23
N LEU A 121 -5.89 11.40 25.99
CA LEU A 121 -4.44 11.47 25.85
C LEU A 121 -3.99 11.63 24.39
N ARG A 122 -4.92 11.58 23.42
CA ARG A 122 -4.62 11.80 22.00
C ARG A 122 -4.60 13.30 21.70
N THR A 123 -3.52 13.96 22.08
CA THR A 123 -3.38 15.42 22.00
C THR A 123 -2.57 15.94 20.81
N PHE A 124 -1.95 15.07 20.02
CA PHE A 124 -1.17 15.46 18.85
C PHE A 124 -2.09 15.73 17.66
N SER A 125 -2.25 17.02 17.34
CA SER A 125 -3.12 17.48 16.23
C SER A 125 -2.79 16.77 14.92
N LEU A 126 -1.51 16.69 14.55
CA LEU A 126 -1.06 16.02 13.32
C LEU A 126 -1.59 14.57 13.18
N LEU A 127 -1.53 13.78 14.25
CA LEU A 127 -2.00 12.39 14.22
C LEU A 127 -3.52 12.32 14.28
N ASN A 128 -4.16 13.22 15.02
CA ASN A 128 -5.63 13.32 15.04
C ASN A 128 -6.18 13.70 13.66
N ASP A 129 -5.55 14.65 12.97
CA ASP A 129 -5.94 15.07 11.62
C ASP A 129 -5.75 13.94 10.62
N TYR A 130 -4.64 13.19 10.72
CA TYR A 130 -4.40 12.01 9.90
C TYR A 130 -5.46 10.93 10.13
N ILE A 131 -5.81 10.63 11.38
CA ILE A 131 -6.83 9.62 11.72
C ILE A 131 -8.23 10.08 11.26
N ALA A 132 -8.58 11.34 11.48
CA ALA A 132 -9.91 11.89 11.20
C ALA A 132 -10.15 12.14 9.71
N ARG A 133 -9.12 12.56 8.96
CA ARG A 133 -9.24 12.87 7.53
C ARG A 133 -8.00 12.40 6.74
N PRO A 134 -7.83 11.07 6.61
CA PRO A 134 -6.64 10.48 6.02
C PRO A 134 -6.51 10.75 4.50
N PRO A 135 -5.28 10.72 3.95
CA PRO A 135 -5.04 10.98 2.52
C PRO A 135 -5.87 10.13 1.56
N ALA A 136 -6.04 8.84 1.85
CA ALA A 136 -6.79 7.94 0.97
C ALA A 136 -8.29 8.31 0.89
N GLN A 137 -8.86 8.84 1.97
CA GLN A 137 -10.23 9.37 1.94
C GLN A 137 -10.29 10.62 1.07
N ARG A 138 -9.41 11.60 1.32
CA ARG A 138 -9.37 12.86 0.56
C ARG A 138 -9.13 12.62 -0.93
N PHE A 139 -8.26 11.66 -1.26
CA PHE A 139 -7.99 11.26 -2.63
C PHE A 139 -9.25 10.73 -3.32
N ARG A 140 -10.01 9.83 -2.68
CA ARG A 140 -11.26 9.28 -3.23
C ARG A 140 -12.35 10.34 -3.39
N GLU A 141 -12.45 11.28 -2.45
CA GLU A 141 -13.35 12.44 -2.53
C GLU A 141 -13.02 13.30 -3.76
N GLY A 142 -11.72 13.58 -3.98
CA GLY A 142 -11.23 14.34 -5.13
C GLY A 142 -11.44 13.65 -6.48
N THR A 143 -11.30 12.33 -6.55
CA THR A 143 -11.55 11.60 -7.82
C THR A 143 -13.04 11.51 -8.15
N SER A 144 -13.90 11.45 -7.12
CA SER A 144 -15.35 11.38 -7.31
C SER A 144 -15.94 12.70 -7.84
N THR A 145 -15.36 13.83 -7.44
CA THR A 145 -15.76 15.16 -7.90
C THR A 145 -15.28 15.43 -9.34
N ALA A 146 -14.02 15.11 -9.65
CA ALA A 146 -13.47 15.27 -11.00
C ALA A 146 -14.20 14.39 -12.06
N GLY A 147 -14.66 13.19 -11.68
CA GLY A 147 -15.42 12.31 -12.59
C GLY A 147 -16.86 12.81 -12.86
N ALA A 148 -17.45 13.54 -11.91
CA ALA A 148 -18.79 14.12 -12.08
C ALA A 148 -18.78 15.32 -13.03
N GLU A 149 -17.74 16.15 -13.00
CA GLU A 149 -17.61 17.31 -13.90
C GLU A 149 -17.32 16.89 -15.36
N ALA A 150 -16.51 15.85 -15.57
CA ALA A 150 -16.22 15.31 -16.91
C ALA A 150 -17.44 14.66 -17.61
N SER A 151 -18.51 14.36 -16.87
CA SER A 151 -19.73 13.73 -17.41
C SER A 151 -20.78 14.74 -17.87
N PHE A 152 -20.57 16.04 -17.64
CA PHE A 152 -21.55 17.09 -17.95
C PHE A 152 -21.29 17.83 -19.27
N ASP A 153 -20.07 17.79 -19.80
CA ASP A 153 -19.65 18.57 -20.99
C ASP A 153 -19.94 17.85 -22.34
N GLY A 154 -21.05 17.12 -22.40
CA GLY A 154 -21.41 16.24 -23.53
C GLY A 154 -22.80 16.45 -24.12
N ARG A 155 -23.37 17.66 -24.04
CA ARG A 155 -24.64 18.01 -24.70
C ARG A 155 -24.54 19.27 -25.53
#